data_AF-A0A3D5RX26-F1
#
_entry.id   AF-A0A3D5RX26-F1
#
_cell.length_a   1.000
_cell.length_b   1.000
_cell.length_c   1.000
_cell.angle_alpha   90.00
_cell.angle_beta   90.00
_cell.angle_gamma   90.00
#
_symmetry.space_group_name_H-M   'P 1'
#
loop_
_entity.id
_entity.type
_entity.pdbx_description
1 polymer ?
#
loop_
_entity_poly.entity_id
_entity_poly.type
_entity_poly.pdbx_seq_one_letter_code
_entity_poly.pdbx_strand_id
1 'polypeptide(L)'
;MPAHPSFYCKKYVYEQFGNFQTDYKIAADYEWLTRVLYKHQITYQYLPLLTVDMLPGGLSNGTIERRWRLNKEIIRACAENGIKTNMFKLSLKYFRKVFEYLKK
;
A
#
# COMPACT_ATOMS: atom_id res chain seq x y z
N MET A 1 0.67 8.10 -3.35
CA MET A 1 1.16 7.64 -2.05
C MET A 1 2.49 8.33 -1.78
N PRO A 2 2.76 8.82 -0.57
CA PRO A 2 4.12 9.15 -0.15
C PRO A 2 5.03 7.91 -0.28
N ALA A 3 6.35 8.08 -0.24
CA ALA A 3 7.24 6.93 -0.18
C ALA A 3 6.96 6.15 1.11
N HIS A 4 6.81 4.83 1.01
CA HIS A 4 6.70 3.92 2.15
C HIS A 4 7.96 3.04 2.13
N PRO A 5 9.10 3.55 2.64
CA PRO A 5 10.41 2.97 2.34
C PRO A 5 10.65 1.63 3.04
N SER A 6 10.12 1.46 4.26
CA SER A 6 10.31 0.24 5.03
C SER A 6 9.23 0.03 6.09
N PHE A 7 8.94 -1.22 6.40
CA PHE A 7 8.15 -1.64 7.55
C PHE A 7 8.89 -2.79 8.24
N TYR A 8 8.96 -2.75 9.56
CA TYR A 8 9.60 -3.78 10.38
C TYR A 8 8.62 -4.32 11.40
N CYS A 9 8.53 -5.64 11.52
CA CYS A 9 7.76 -6.29 12.55
C CYS A 9 8.48 -7.51 13.11
N LYS A 10 8.03 -7.96 14.28
CA LYS A 10 8.54 -9.18 14.91
C LYS A 10 8.15 -10.41 14.07
N LYS A 11 8.99 -11.45 14.11
CA LYS A 11 8.78 -12.70 13.36
C LYS A 11 7.41 -13.35 13.61
N TYR A 12 6.90 -13.28 14.84
CA TYR A 12 5.61 -13.87 15.19
C TYR A 12 4.44 -13.27 14.39
N VAL A 13 4.54 -12.02 13.92
CA VAL A 13 3.50 -11.40 13.07
C VAL A 13 3.39 -12.17 11.75
N TYR A 14 4.55 -12.54 11.21
CA TYR A 14 4.80 -13.63 10.25
C TYR A 14 3.92 -14.87 10.47
N GLU A 15 4.23 -15.52 11.58
CA GLU A 15 3.71 -16.84 11.93
C GLU A 15 2.20 -16.80 12.21
N GLN A 16 1.70 -15.70 12.77
CA GLN A 16 0.29 -15.55 13.13
C GLN A 16 -0.62 -15.13 11.97
N PHE A 17 -0.17 -14.19 11.13
CA PHE A 17 -1.03 -13.62 10.08
C PHE A 17 -0.68 -14.14 8.68
N GLY A 18 0.41 -14.89 8.54
CA GLY A 18 0.86 -15.49 7.29
C GLY A 18 1.69 -14.55 6.42
N ASN A 19 2.26 -15.13 5.35
CA ASN A 19 3.14 -14.42 4.43
C ASN A 19 2.37 -13.57 3.40
N PHE A 20 3.13 -12.87 2.55
CA PHE A 20 2.60 -12.15 1.39
C PHE A 20 1.93 -13.12 0.42
N GLN A 21 0.80 -12.68 -0.15
CA GLN A 21 0.15 -13.41 -1.24
C GLN A 21 0.98 -13.25 -2.54
N THR A 22 1.25 -14.36 -3.22
CA THR A 22 2.17 -14.42 -4.37
C THR A 22 1.51 -14.16 -5.72
N ASP A 23 0.18 -14.04 -5.74
CA ASP A 23 -0.63 -13.79 -6.92
C ASP A 23 -0.82 -12.30 -7.21
N TYR A 24 -0.47 -11.42 -6.28
CA TYR A 24 -0.31 -9.99 -6.49
C TYR A 24 0.97 -9.70 -7.30
N LYS A 25 0.89 -8.80 -8.28
CA LYS A 25 2.07 -8.42 -9.10
C LYS A 25 2.74 -7.14 -8.63
N ILE A 26 1.99 -6.24 -8.00
CA ILE A 26 2.50 -4.92 -7.61
C ILE A 26 2.16 -4.60 -6.15
N ALA A 27 0.94 -4.90 -5.69
CA ALA A 27 0.40 -4.43 -4.41
C ALA A 27 0.38 -5.50 -3.30
N ALA A 28 1.29 -6.48 -3.35
CA ALA A 28 1.36 -7.55 -2.35
C ALA A 28 1.67 -7.01 -0.94
N ASP A 29 2.56 -6.03 -0.88
CA ASP A 29 2.93 -5.29 0.33
C ASP A 29 1.73 -4.55 0.94
N TYR A 30 0.95 -3.89 0.09
CA TYR A 30 -0.26 -3.17 0.47
C TYR A 30 -1.33 -4.10 1.06
N GLU A 31 -1.57 -5.26 0.43
CA GLU A 31 -2.48 -6.28 0.96
C GLU A 31 -2.06 -6.70 2.36
N TRP A 32 -0.80 -7.12 2.51
CA TRP A 32 -0.31 -7.67 3.77
C TRP A 32 -0.36 -6.62 4.89
N LEU A 33 0.03 -5.37 4.60
CA LEU A 33 -0.10 -4.28 5.57
C LEU A 33 -1.55 -3.99 5.92
N THR A 34 -2.47 -4.02 4.94
CA THR A 34 -3.91 -3.83 5.20
C THR A 34 -4.43 -4.94 6.12
N ARG A 35 -4.08 -6.20 5.84
CA ARG A 35 -4.47 -7.34 6.66
C ARG A 35 -3.96 -7.21 8.10
N VAL A 36 -2.68 -6.91 8.26
CA VAL A 36 -2.04 -6.88 9.58
C VAL A 36 -2.43 -5.63 10.38
N LEU A 37 -2.41 -4.45 9.77
CA LEU A 37 -2.65 -3.18 10.47
C LEU A 37 -4.14 -2.83 10.59
N TYR A 38 -4.94 -3.08 9.56
CA TYR A 38 -6.35 -2.70 9.58
C TYR A 38 -7.25 -3.82 10.10
N LYS A 39 -7.12 -5.03 9.55
CA LYS A 39 -7.99 -6.16 9.93
C LYS A 39 -7.62 -6.76 11.28
N HIS A 40 -6.34 -6.94 11.55
CA HIS A 40 -5.85 -7.52 12.81
C HIS A 40 -5.41 -6.49 13.86
N GLN A 41 -5.35 -5.20 13.50
CA GLN A 41 -5.13 -4.09 14.43
C GLN A 41 -3.90 -4.26 15.35
N ILE A 42 -2.79 -4.75 14.80
CA ILE A 42 -1.55 -4.82 15.58
C ILE A 42 -1.12 -3.41 16.03
N THR A 43 -0.46 -3.33 17.18
CA THR A 43 0.13 -2.07 17.64
C THR A 43 1.36 -1.73 16.80
N TYR A 44 1.44 -0.50 16.31
CA TYR A 44 2.58 0.02 15.56
C TYR A 44 2.88 1.45 15.99
N GLN A 45 4.11 1.90 15.77
CA GLN A 45 4.52 3.28 15.95
C GLN A 45 5.33 3.74 14.74
N TYR A 46 5.24 5.02 14.41
CA TYR A 46 6.15 5.62 13.45
C TYR A 46 7.54 5.78 14.08
N LEU A 47 8.57 5.35 13.36
CA LEU A 47 9.96 5.53 13.76
C LEU A 47 10.57 6.63 12.89
N PRO A 48 10.92 7.81 13.44
CA PRO A 48 11.52 8.91 12.70
C PRO A 48 13.02 8.65 12.44
N LEU A 49 13.35 7.52 11.83
CA LEU A 49 14.70 7.12 11.48
C LEU A 49 14.80 6.88 9.98
N LEU A 50 15.83 7.45 9.34
CA LEU A 50 16.15 7.12 7.96
C LEU A 50 16.76 5.71 7.93
N THR A 51 16.00 4.76 7.39
CA THR A 51 16.41 3.35 7.29
C THR A 51 16.84 2.96 5.88
N VAL A 52 16.18 3.50 4.85
CA VAL A 52 16.38 3.11 3.45
C VAL A 52 16.13 4.30 2.52
N ASP A 53 16.99 4.46 1.52
CA ASP A 53 16.76 5.35 0.38
C ASP A 53 16.07 4.59 -0.77
N MET A 54 14.84 4.99 -1.11
CA MET A 54 14.10 4.43 -2.25
C MET A 54 14.54 5.08 -3.56
N LEU A 55 15.22 4.32 -4.41
CA LEU A 55 15.62 4.77 -5.74
C LEU A 55 14.42 4.82 -6.71
N PRO A 56 14.42 5.75 -7.69
CA PRO A 56 13.46 5.75 -8.77
C PRO A 56 13.63 4.50 -9.67
N GLY A 57 12.55 4.08 -10.34
CA GLY A 57 12.57 2.93 -11.26
C GLY A 57 11.71 1.72 -10.86
N GLY A 58 10.96 1.81 -9.76
CA GLY A 58 10.04 0.74 -9.35
C GLY A 58 8.99 0.37 -10.42
N LEU A 59 8.54 -0.89 -10.40
CA LEU A 59 7.55 -1.43 -11.36
C LEU A 59 6.26 -0.61 -11.45
N SER A 60 5.84 -0.02 -10.33
CA SER A 60 4.65 0.84 -10.20
C SER A 60 4.77 2.22 -10.87
N ASN A 61 5.99 2.67 -11.18
CA ASN A 61 6.26 3.95 -11.85
C ASN A 61 6.16 3.87 -13.38
N GLY A 62 5.81 2.70 -13.94
CA GLY A 62 5.64 2.53 -15.37
C GLY A 62 4.28 2.99 -15.90
N THR A 63 4.11 2.78 -17.22
CA THR A 63 2.96 3.07 -18.09
C THR A 63 1.59 3.02 -17.42
N ILE A 64 0.63 3.77 -17.96
CA ILE A 64 -0.78 3.85 -17.50
C ILE A 64 -1.38 2.47 -17.17
N GLU A 65 -1.07 1.43 -17.95
CA GLU A 65 -1.50 0.05 -17.69
C GLU A 65 -1.09 -0.47 -16.30
N ARG A 66 0.16 -0.24 -15.90
CA ARG A 66 0.67 -0.69 -14.59
C ARG A 66 -0.03 0.04 -13.45
N ARG A 67 -0.33 1.33 -13.62
CA ARG A 67 -1.13 2.10 -12.65
C ARG A 67 -2.54 1.57 -12.53
N TRP A 68 -3.15 1.17 -13.65
CA TRP A 68 -4.48 0.57 -13.63
C TRP A 68 -4.49 -0.79 -12.92
N ARG A 69 -3.49 -1.64 -13.20
CA ARG A 69 -3.30 -2.92 -12.49
C ARG A 69 -3.08 -2.71 -10.99
N LEU A 70 -2.18 -1.80 -10.61
CA LEU A 70 -1.95 -1.42 -9.21
C LEU A 70 -3.25 -1.02 -8.51
N ASN A 71 -4.04 -0.15 -9.13
CA ASN A 71 -5.31 0.30 -8.53
C ASN A 71 -6.32 -0.85 -8.40
N LYS A 72 -6.37 -1.79 -9.36
CA LYS A 72 -7.21 -2.99 -9.27
C LYS A 72 -6.78 -3.90 -8.12
N GLU A 73 -5.47 -4.14 -7.99
CA GLU A 73 -4.91 -4.93 -6.90
C GLU A 73 -5.17 -4.27 -5.54
N ILE A 74 -5.09 -2.94 -5.43
CA ILE A 74 -5.47 -2.22 -4.20
C ILE A 74 -6.95 -2.44 -3.84
N ILE A 75 -7.85 -2.37 -4.82
CA ILE A 75 -9.29 -2.61 -4.57
C ILE A 75 -9.51 -4.05 -4.11
N ARG A 76 -8.84 -5.00 -4.75
CA ARG A 76 -8.87 -6.41 -4.36
C ARG A 76 -8.39 -6.60 -2.91
N ALA A 77 -7.23 -6.05 -2.57
CA ALA A 77 -6.66 -6.09 -1.22
C ALA A 77 -7.60 -5.50 -0.17
N CYS A 78 -8.26 -4.38 -0.49
CA CYS A 78 -9.29 -3.79 0.35
C CYS A 78 -10.49 -4.72 0.51
N ALA A 79 -11.01 -5.29 -0.58
CA ALA A 79 -12.16 -6.19 -0.54
C ALA A 79 -11.89 -7.45 0.29
N GLU A 80 -10.72 -8.09 0.11
CA GLU A 80 -10.29 -9.27 0.88
C GLU A 80 -10.18 -9.00 2.39
N ASN A 81 -9.87 -7.76 2.76
CA ASN A 81 -9.72 -7.32 4.14
C ASN A 81 -10.94 -6.56 4.70
N GLY A 82 -12.10 -6.64 4.03
CA GLY A 82 -13.37 -6.10 4.51
C GLY A 82 -13.56 -4.60 4.32
N ILE A 83 -12.69 -3.93 3.56
CA ILE A 83 -12.77 -2.51 3.24
C ILE A 83 -13.54 -2.32 1.93
N LYS A 84 -14.75 -1.75 2.02
CA LYS A 84 -15.56 -1.41 0.83
C LYS A 84 -15.02 -0.17 0.12
N THR A 85 -14.24 -0.40 -0.93
CA THR A 85 -13.71 0.66 -1.80
C THR A 85 -14.06 0.41 -3.27
N ASN A 86 -14.06 1.49 -4.07
CA ASN A 86 -14.33 1.45 -5.50
C ASN A 86 -13.25 2.25 -6.24
N MET A 87 -13.06 1.97 -7.54
CA MET A 87 -12.09 2.68 -8.39
C MET A 87 -12.29 4.20 -8.38
N PHE A 88 -13.54 4.67 -8.30
CA PHE A 88 -13.87 6.09 -8.18
C PHE A 88 -13.38 6.72 -6.86
N LYS A 89 -13.58 6.03 -5.73
CA LYS A 89 -13.07 6.50 -4.44
C LYS A 89 -11.53 6.55 -4.44
N LEU A 90 -10.91 5.54 -5.06
CA LEU A 90 -9.46 5.48 -5.19
C LEU A 90 -8.91 6.57 -6.12
N SER A 91 -9.61 6.92 -7.21
CA SER A 91 -9.16 7.96 -8.15
C SER A 91 -9.24 9.36 -7.55
N LEU A 92 -10.14 9.59 -6.59
CA LEU A 92 -10.21 10.84 -5.82
C LEU A 92 -8.90 11.20 -5.12
N LYS A 93 -8.04 10.21 -4.83
CA LYS A 93 -6.68 10.45 -4.30
C LYS A 93 -5.82 11.29 -5.24
N TYR A 94 -5.97 11.12 -6.56
CA TYR A 94 -5.20 11.87 -7.55
C TYR A 94 -5.71 13.30 -7.65
N PHE A 95 -7.04 13.50 -7.60
CA PHE A 95 -7.64 14.83 -7.53
C PHE A 95 -7.15 15.61 -6.31
N ARG A 96 -7.19 15.01 -5.12
CA ARG A 96 -6.66 15.65 -3.89
C ARG A 96 -5.19 16.05 -4.03
N LYS A 97 -4.37 15.19 -4.62
CA LYS A 97 -2.95 15.49 -4.84
C LYS A 97 -2.72 16.64 -5.82
N VAL A 98 -3.57 16.82 -6.84
CA VAL A 98 -3.52 17.99 -7.73
C VAL A 98 -3.81 19.27 -6.93
N PHE A 99 -4.79 19.25 -6.04
CA PHE A 99 -5.10 20.40 -5.18
C PHE A 99 -4.01 20.69 -4.13
N GLU A 100 -3.23 19.69 -3.69
CA GLU A 100 -2.05 19.92 -2.85
C GLU A 100 -0.98 20.77 -3.55
N TYR A 101 -0.81 20.62 -4.87
CA TYR A 101 0.11 21.45 -5.65
C TYR A 101 -0.41 22.88 -5.87
N LEU A 102 -1.74 23.08 -5.85
CA LEU A 102 -2.37 24.40 -5.97
C LEU A 102 -2.40 25.17 -4.65
N LYS A 103 -2.28 24.48 -3.52
CA LYS A 103 -2.21 25.07 -2.17
C LYS A 103 -0.78 25.36 -1.69
N LYS A 104 0.20 25.30 -2.58
CA LYS A 104 1.58 25.73 -2.33
C LYS A 104 1.77 27.18 -2.72
#